data_AF-A0A9E1VT94-F1
#
_entry.id   AF-A0A9E1VT94-F1
#
_cell.length_a   1.000
_cell.length_b   1.000
_cell.length_c   1.000
_cell.angle_alpha   90.00
_cell.angle_beta   90.00
_cell.angle_gamma   90.00
#
_symmetry.space_group_name_H-M   'P 1'
#
loop_
_entity.id
_entity.type
_entity.pdbx_description
1 polymer ?
#
loop_
_entity_poly.entity_id
_entity_poly.type
_entity_poly.pdbx_seq_one_letter_code
_entity_poly.pdbx_strand_id
1 'polypeptide(L)'
;MPELPEVETTMRGVRPFVEGRVVKQAVVRERRLRWPVPPDFNQKIEGLRIKSVSRRAKYILFETGHGFVMIHLGMSGRLRV
;
A
#
# COMPACT_ATOMS: atom_id res chain seq x y z
N MET A 1 -4.11 10.22 14.07
CA MET A 1 -4.09 10.71 12.67
C MET A 1 -2.63 10.87 12.29
N PRO A 2 -2.06 9.95 11.51
CA PRO A 2 -0.71 10.13 10.99
C PRO A 2 -0.67 11.39 10.13
N GLU A 3 0.19 12.33 10.48
CA GLU A 3 0.47 13.50 9.67
C GLU A 3 1.53 13.16 8.62
N LEU A 4 1.95 14.16 7.84
CA LEU A 4 2.94 13.94 6.78
C LEU A 4 4.23 13.29 7.29
N PRO A 5 4.82 13.68 8.45
CA PRO A 5 6.03 13.05 8.98
C PRO A 5 5.86 11.56 9.32
N GLU A 6 4.72 11.18 9.89
CA GLU A 6 4.43 9.79 10.28
C GLU A 6 4.17 8.92 9.05
N VAL A 7 3.49 9.45 8.03
CA VAL A 7 3.30 8.75 6.76
C VAL A 7 4.65 8.55 6.05
N GLU A 8 5.52 9.56 6.05
CA GLU A 8 6.88 9.46 5.50
C GLU A 8 7.73 8.42 6.26
N THR A 9 7.69 8.45 7.60
CA THR A 9 8.38 7.47 8.45
C THR A 9 7.90 6.06 8.18
N THR A 10 6.58 5.86 8.11
CA THR A 10 5.96 4.56 7.80
C THR A 10 6.38 4.07 6.41
N MET A 11 6.32 4.96 5.40
CA MET A 11 6.74 4.63 4.03
C MET A 11 8.20 4.18 3.99
N ARG A 12 9.11 4.95 4.60
CA ARG A 12 10.55 4.63 4.65
C ARG A 12 10.84 3.33 5.39
N GLY A 13 10.09 3.03 6.44
CA GLY A 13 10.23 1.77 7.20
C GLY A 13 9.83 0.54 6.41
N VAL A 14 8.81 0.65 5.54
CA VAL A 14 8.30 -0.49 4.74
C VAL A 14 9.06 -0.65 3.43
N ARG A 15 9.45 0.46 2.79
CA ARG A 15 10.12 0.53 1.49
C ARG A 15 11.23 -0.51 1.26
N PRO A 16 12.27 -0.65 2.12
CA PRO A 16 13.39 -1.56 1.86
C PRO A 16 12.99 -3.04 1.85
N PHE A 17 11.82 -3.38 2.41
CA PHE A 17 11.35 -4.76 2.49
C PHE A 17 10.43 -5.14 1.33
N VAL A 18 9.89 -4.17 0.59
CA VAL A 18 8.87 -4.42 -0.43
C VAL A 18 9.29 -3.99 -1.84
N GLU A 19 10.14 -2.97 -1.99
CA GLU A 19 10.63 -2.54 -3.31
C GLU A 19 11.38 -3.67 -4.01
N GLY A 20 11.12 -3.81 -5.32
CA GLY A 20 11.67 -4.86 -6.16
C GLY A 20 11.04 -6.25 -5.92
N ARG A 21 10.22 -6.46 -4.88
CA ARG A 21 9.58 -7.76 -4.62
C ARG A 21 8.33 -7.98 -5.46
N VAL A 22 8.01 -9.26 -5.67
CA VAL A 22 6.79 -9.70 -6.37
C VAL A 22 5.74 -10.07 -5.33
N VAL A 23 4.51 -9.58 -5.53
CA VAL A 23 3.37 -9.91 -4.67
C VAL A 23 2.93 -11.34 -4.97
N LYS A 24 3.24 -12.28 -4.07
CA LYS A 24 2.86 -13.68 -4.22
C LYS A 24 1.35 -13.90 -4.02
N GLN A 25 0.77 -13.19 -3.07
CA GLN A 25 -0.63 -13.31 -2.68
C GLN A 25 -1.09 -12.02 -2.02
N ALA A 26 -2.36 -11.65 -2.23
CA ALA A 26 -3.03 -10.62 -1.45
C ALA A 26 -4.22 -11.21 -0.68
N VAL A 27 -4.37 -10.84 0.59
CA VAL A 27 -5.46 -11.31 1.46
C VAL A 27 -6.16 -10.10 2.08
N VAL A 28 -7.40 -9.87 1.68
CA VAL A 28 -8.24 -8.77 2.20
C VAL A 28 -9.30 -9.35 3.11
N ARG A 29 -9.19 -9.09 4.42
CA ARG A 29 -10.11 -9.64 5.44
C ARG A 29 -11.29 -8.73 5.77
N GLU A 30 -11.14 -7.42 5.54
CA GLU A 30 -12.22 -6.43 5.63
C GLU A 30 -12.16 -5.55 4.38
N ARG A 31 -13.24 -5.53 3.62
CA ARG A 31 -13.33 -4.81 2.34
C ARG A 31 -13.96 -3.43 2.50
N ARG A 32 -14.69 -3.17 3.59
CA ARG A 32 -15.44 -1.93 3.85
C ARG A 32 -14.55 -0.84 4.43
N LEU A 33 -13.49 -0.47 3.71
CA LEU A 33 -12.72 0.74 4.02
C LEU A 33 -13.49 1.98 3.56
N ARG A 34 -12.95 3.19 3.81
CA ARG A 34 -13.56 4.46 3.38
C ARG A 34 -13.98 4.42 1.90
N TRP A 35 -13.13 3.83 1.07
CA TRP A 35 -13.46 3.36 -0.26
C TRP A 35 -13.42 1.84 -0.25
N PRO A 36 -14.50 1.14 -0.61
CA PRO A 36 -14.51 -0.31 -0.61
C PRO A 36 -13.38 -0.87 -1.49
N VAL A 37 -12.68 -1.88 -0.98
CA VAL A 37 -11.67 -2.59 -1.76
C VAL A 37 -12.37 -3.40 -2.85
N PRO A 38 -12.00 -3.24 -4.14
CA PRO A 38 -12.63 -3.98 -5.23
C PRO A 38 -12.60 -5.50 -4.99
N PRO A 39 -13.66 -6.25 -5.37
CA PRO A 39 -13.70 -7.70 -5.18
C PRO A 39 -12.52 -8.43 -5.82
N ASP A 40 -12.06 -7.93 -6.98
CA ASP A 40 -10.99 -8.46 -7.81
C ASP A 40 -9.58 -7.93 -7.47
N PHE A 41 -9.46 -7.11 -6.41
CA PHE A 41 -8.18 -6.51 -6.02
C PHE A 41 -7.06 -7.55 -5.84
N ASN A 42 -7.35 -8.68 -5.19
CA ASN A 42 -6.35 -9.70 -4.90
C ASN A 42 -5.76 -10.27 -6.20
N GLN A 43 -6.62 -10.55 -7.18
CA GLN A 43 -6.22 -11.10 -8.48
C GLN A 43 -5.42 -10.08 -9.30
N LYS A 44 -5.79 -8.79 -9.20
CA LYS A 44 -5.12 -7.71 -9.93
C LYS A 44 -3.69 -7.44 -9.47
N ILE A 45 -3.38 -7.68 -8.19
CA ILE A 45 -2.06 -7.36 -7.63
C ILE A 45 -1.13 -8.58 -7.57
N GLU A 46 -1.68 -9.79 -7.56
CA GLU A 46 -0.90 -11.03 -7.56
C GLU A 46 0.00 -11.12 -8.80
N GLY A 47 1.25 -11.56 -8.58
CA GLY A 47 2.28 -11.62 -9.62
C GLY A 47 2.91 -10.27 -9.97
N LEU A 48 2.38 -9.15 -9.49
CA LEU A 48 2.95 -7.84 -9.80
C LEU A 48 4.20 -7.55 -8.97
N ARG A 49 5.21 -6.97 -9.61
CA ARG A 49 6.39 -6.42 -8.94
C ARG A 49 6.11 -5.02 -8.43
N ILE A 50 6.45 -4.76 -7.17
CA ILE A 50 6.48 -3.41 -6.60
C ILE A 50 7.75 -2.73 -7.11
N LYS A 51 7.60 -1.75 -7.99
CA LYS A 51 8.72 -1.04 -8.64
C LYS A 51 9.31 0.03 -7.73
N SER A 52 8.45 0.82 -7.11
CA SER A 52 8.82 1.91 -6.22
C SER A 52 7.77 2.08 -5.13
N VAL A 53 8.17 2.65 -4.00
CA VAL A 53 7.29 3.11 -2.95
C VAL A 53 7.55 4.58 -2.68
N SER A 54 6.51 5.38 -2.87
CA SER A 54 6.57 6.83 -2.70
C SER A 54 5.42 7.34 -1.82
N ARG A 55 5.41 8.63 -1.55
CA ARG A 55 4.35 9.30 -0.79
C ARG A 55 3.85 10.50 -1.58
N ARG A 56 2.53 10.70 -1.58
CA ARG A 56 1.89 11.94 -2.02
C ARG A 56 0.90 12.41 -0.95
N ALA A 57 1.14 13.58 -0.36
CA ALA A 57 0.40 14.05 0.81
C ALA A 57 0.34 12.94 1.90
N LYS A 58 -0.85 12.53 2.34
CA LYS A 58 -1.05 11.47 3.35
C LYS A 58 -1.28 10.07 2.74
N TYR A 59 -0.96 9.88 1.47
CA TYR A 59 -1.05 8.60 0.77
C TYR A 59 0.34 7.99 0.59
N ILE A 60 0.45 6.70 0.90
CA ILE A 60 1.58 5.86 0.50
C ILE A 60 1.20 5.20 -0.83
N LEU A 61 2.10 5.25 -1.80
CA LEU A 61 1.88 4.79 -3.16
C LEU A 61 2.84 3.66 -3.46
N PHE A 62 2.30 2.47 -3.75
CA PHE A 62 3.10 1.35 -4.23
C PHE A 62 2.93 1.30 -5.75
N GLU A 63 3.98 1.63 -6.48
CA GLU A 63 3.99 1.52 -7.93
C GLU A 63 4.15 0.07 -8.36
N THR A 64 3.31 -0.36 -9.28
CA THR A 64 3.35 -1.68 -9.90
C THR A 64 3.42 -1.55 -11.42
N GLY A 65 3.64 -2.66 -12.11
CA GLY A 65 3.57 -2.70 -13.58
C GLY A 65 2.23 -2.25 -14.18
N HIS A 66 1.15 -2.31 -13.41
CA HIS A 66 -0.23 -2.01 -13.87
C HIS A 66 -0.83 -0.74 -13.23
N GLY A 67 -0.03 0.08 -12.56
CA GLY A 67 -0.49 1.30 -11.88
C GLY A 67 -0.10 1.31 -10.41
N PHE A 68 -0.88 2.02 -9.58
CA PHE A 68 -0.53 2.25 -8.17
C PHE A 68 -1.54 1.62 -7.22
N VAL A 69 -1.04 1.05 -6.12
CA VAL A 69 -1.85 0.79 -4.93
C VAL A 69 -1.71 1.98 -4.00
N MET A 70 -2.83 2.64 -3.72
CA MET A 70 -2.89 3.82 -2.86
C MET A 70 -3.36 3.43 -1.46
N ILE A 71 -2.55 3.75 -0.46
CA ILE A 71 -2.85 3.43 0.94
C ILE A 71 -2.96 4.74 1.73
N HIS A 72 -4.11 4.95 2.37
CA HIS A 72 -4.34 6.04 3.30
C HIS A 72 -4.60 5.48 4.69
N LEU A 73 -3.80 5.87 5.68
CA LEU A 73 -3.85 5.27 7.03
C LEU A 73 -5.05 5.75 7.86
N GLY A 74 -5.71 6.84 7.47
CA GLY A 74 -6.84 7.38 8.23
C GLY A 74 -6.38 7.87 9.61
N MET A 75 -7.16 7.59 10.66
CA MET A 75 -6.79 8.03 12.02
C MET A 75 -5.89 7.04 12.77
N SER A 76 -6.10 5.73 12.56
CA SER A 76 -5.52 4.63 13.36
C SER A 76 -4.87 3.52 12.52
N GLY A 77 -4.89 3.63 11.18
CA GLY A 77 -4.28 2.66 10.30
C GLY A 77 -2.77 2.62 10.49
N ARG A 78 -2.20 1.42 10.33
CA ARG A 78 -0.78 1.14 10.48
C ARG A 78 -0.35 0.21 9.36
N LEU A 79 0.88 0.37 8.87
CA LEU A 79 1.50 -0.50 7.89
C LEU A 79 2.78 -1.07 8.50
N ARG A 80 3.02 -2.37 8.31
CA ARG A 80 4.13 -3.11 8.92
C ARG A 80 4.62 -4.21 7.99
N VAL A 81 5.86 -4.63 8.19
CA VAL A 81 6.58 -5.70 7.49
C VAL A 81 7.17 -6.67 8.50
#